data_AF-A0A131YBZ1-F1
#
_entry.id   AF-A0A131YBZ1-F1
#
_cell.length_a   1.000
_cell.length_b   1.000
_cell.length_c   1.000
_cell.angle_alpha   90.00
_cell.angle_beta   90.00
_cell.angle_gamma   90.00
#
_symmetry.space_group_name_H-M   'P 1'
#
loop_
_entity.id
_entity.type
_entity.pdbx_description
1 polymer ?
#
loop_
_entity_poly.entity_id
_entity_poly.type
_entity_poly.pdbx_seq_one_letter_code
_entity_poly.pdbx_strand_id
1 'polypeptide(L)'
;WYIEEHVQKTGVAIETQGFALVTSGKKRESLTGNATLHLYPHFKPLQKIKGVVDYLTTEISTSRQKKFSLVTFIDTPGLVDGDMKYPYDVNETLLWLGQMADLIFVFFDPIGQALCKRTLNLVEALNAKFVDKMRFYLSKADEAGHEADRQKVMMQIVQELCKRPGLNRCGFDMPTIYIPNANKAVRCMNQIEEVCKEIEKTISQTVQNTLNTLEHDCELLANEAQQRISADNQSRSENFSTGGRGLCLGLFGLVVPLLLMLNLALRSTSEARLYSLLGAGTADLLLLFTLPLELVSGILPESIRFAFVLVLFSISAVFLLIAKLHSRFKPTLTKKQKRALQETHSYLTNFVKPKKQRLYQEYLRQSVADYDL
;
A
#
# COMPACT_ATOMS: atom_id res chain seq x y z
N TRP A 1 -0.76 -32.73 14.78
CA TRP A 1 -1.78 -33.28 13.87
C TRP A 1 -1.64 -32.71 12.46
N TYR A 2 -1.89 -31.40 12.22
CA TYR A 2 -1.84 -30.81 10.88
C TYR A 2 -0.56 -31.15 10.09
N ILE A 3 0.61 -30.96 10.72
CA ILE A 3 1.93 -31.21 10.12
C ILE A 3 2.49 -32.62 10.33
N GLU A 4 1.73 -33.51 11.00
CA GLU A 4 2.10 -34.90 11.34
C GLU A 4 3.48 -35.08 12.01
N GLU A 5 3.94 -34.04 12.71
CA GLU A 5 5.21 -34.02 13.44
C GLU A 5 4.99 -33.49 14.86
N HIS A 6 5.82 -33.95 15.80
CA HIS A 6 5.90 -33.42 17.15
C HIS A 6 6.95 -32.30 17.22
N VAL A 7 6.49 -31.06 17.30
CA VAL A 7 7.35 -29.87 17.23
C VAL A 7 7.59 -29.23 18.60
N GLN A 8 6.56 -29.11 19.43
CA GLN A 8 6.63 -28.47 20.75
C GLN A 8 6.40 -29.50 21.86
N LYS A 9 6.94 -29.24 23.06
CA LYS A 9 6.65 -30.05 24.25
C LYS A 9 5.21 -29.80 24.72
N THR A 10 4.57 -30.82 25.26
CA THR A 10 3.28 -30.71 25.94
C THR A 10 3.48 -30.37 27.41
N GLY A 11 2.65 -29.48 27.96
CA GLY A 11 2.72 -29.03 29.35
C GLY A 11 1.38 -28.44 29.79
N VAL A 12 1.27 -28.08 31.08
CA VAL A 12 0.05 -27.43 31.59
C VAL A 12 0.06 -25.94 31.33
N ALA A 13 -1.12 -25.31 31.26
CA ALA A 13 -1.26 -23.88 30.95
C ALA A 13 -0.44 -22.94 31.86
N ILE A 14 -0.21 -23.33 33.12
CA ILE A 14 0.57 -22.53 34.09
C ILE A 14 2.06 -22.50 33.73
N GLU A 15 2.56 -23.51 33.02
CA GLU A 15 3.97 -23.64 32.62
C GLU A 15 4.28 -22.90 31.32
N THR A 16 3.28 -22.60 30.50
CA THR A 16 3.47 -21.93 29.21
C THR A 16 3.32 -20.41 29.35
N GLN A 17 4.47 -19.72 29.35
CA GLN A 17 4.53 -18.27 29.54
C GLN A 17 4.90 -17.47 28.29
N GLY A 18 5.10 -18.12 27.15
CA GLY A 18 5.58 -17.48 25.92
C GLY A 18 4.78 -17.85 24.68
N PHE A 19 5.07 -17.13 23.59
CA PHE A 19 4.52 -17.38 22.27
C PHE A 19 5.51 -18.16 21.43
N ALA A 20 5.02 -19.14 20.69
CA ALA A 20 5.84 -19.91 19.77
C ALA A 20 5.29 -19.82 18.35
N LEU A 21 6.13 -19.34 17.43
CA LEU A 21 5.84 -19.37 16.00
C LEU A 21 6.25 -20.72 15.46
N VAL A 22 5.32 -21.46 14.86
CA VAL A 22 5.62 -22.76 14.23
C VAL A 22 5.48 -22.62 12.72
N THR A 23 6.58 -22.84 12.01
CA THR A 23 6.70 -22.48 10.60
C THR A 23 7.54 -23.49 9.82
N SER A 24 7.39 -23.50 8.50
CA SER A 24 8.13 -24.41 7.62
C SER A 24 9.50 -23.86 7.26
N GLY A 25 10.50 -24.73 7.15
CA GLY A 25 11.83 -24.36 6.69
C GLY A 25 12.64 -25.54 6.15
N LYS A 26 13.88 -25.24 5.73
CA LYS A 26 14.78 -26.25 5.12
C LYS A 26 15.49 -27.12 6.14
N LYS A 27 15.64 -26.64 7.37
CA LYS A 27 16.32 -27.31 8.47
C LYS A 27 15.51 -27.11 9.74
N ARG A 28 15.46 -28.14 10.58
CA ARG A 28 14.85 -28.06 11.90
C ARG A 28 15.72 -27.21 12.81
N GLU A 29 15.12 -26.15 13.36
CA GLU A 29 15.83 -25.16 14.17
C GLU A 29 14.85 -24.47 15.11
N SER A 30 15.34 -24.11 16.30
CA SER A 30 14.58 -23.36 17.29
C SER A 30 15.30 -22.03 17.54
N LEU A 31 14.58 -20.93 17.34
CA LEU A 31 15.09 -19.57 17.53
C LEU A 31 14.38 -18.91 18.70
N THR A 32 15.04 -17.95 19.34
CA THR A 32 14.48 -17.22 20.48
C THR A 32 14.70 -15.71 20.35
N GLY A 33 13.73 -14.96 20.86
CA GLY A 33 13.72 -13.50 20.97
C GLY A 33 14.11 -12.76 19.69
N ASN A 34 15.23 -12.03 19.73
CA ASN A 34 15.62 -11.17 18.62
C ASN A 34 15.94 -11.93 17.32
N ALA A 35 16.35 -13.20 17.40
CA ALA A 35 16.58 -14.02 16.21
C ALA A 35 15.27 -14.25 15.44
N THR A 36 14.16 -14.49 16.16
CA THR A 36 12.82 -14.60 15.58
C THR A 36 12.44 -13.33 14.80
N LEU A 37 12.68 -12.16 15.38
CA LEU A 37 12.30 -10.88 14.76
C LEU A 37 13.18 -10.49 13.56
N HIS A 38 14.40 -11.01 13.50
CA HIS A 38 15.25 -10.87 12.34
C HIS A 38 14.72 -11.70 11.17
N LEU A 39 14.34 -12.95 11.45
CA LEU A 39 13.80 -13.87 10.45
C LEU A 39 12.40 -13.45 9.97
N TYR A 40 11.58 -12.89 10.88
CA TYR A 40 10.22 -12.46 10.60
C TYR A 40 10.01 -10.98 10.93
N PRO A 41 10.42 -10.05 10.04
CA PRO A 41 10.39 -8.61 10.30
C PRO A 41 9.00 -8.03 10.57
N HIS A 42 7.94 -8.68 10.08
CA HIS A 42 6.56 -8.25 10.33
C HIS A 42 6.16 -8.41 11.80
N PHE A 43 6.87 -9.22 12.59
CA PHE A 43 6.71 -9.31 14.04
C PHE A 43 7.51 -8.26 14.82
N LYS A 44 8.39 -7.46 14.18
CA LYS A 44 9.16 -6.40 14.86
C LYS A 44 8.33 -5.43 15.71
N PRO A 45 7.09 -5.05 15.34
CA PRO A 45 6.28 -4.18 16.18
C PRO A 45 6.02 -4.73 17.59
N LEU A 46 6.12 -6.06 17.81
CA LEU A 46 6.04 -6.66 19.15
C LEU A 46 7.11 -6.12 20.11
N GLN A 47 8.26 -5.63 19.62
CA GLN A 47 9.29 -5.01 20.47
C GLN A 47 8.78 -3.80 21.26
N LYS A 48 7.66 -3.19 20.83
CA LYS A 48 7.02 -2.09 21.56
C LYS A 48 6.40 -2.55 22.88
N ILE A 49 6.01 -3.83 22.98
CA ILE A 49 5.47 -4.42 24.20
C ILE A 49 6.64 -4.89 25.05
N LYS A 50 6.86 -4.22 26.18
CA LYS A 50 8.03 -4.47 27.03
C LYS A 50 8.02 -5.92 27.56
N GLY A 51 9.13 -6.62 27.38
CA GLY A 51 9.36 -7.97 27.90
C GLY A 51 8.85 -9.11 27.01
N VAL A 52 8.02 -8.85 25.99
CA VAL A 52 7.43 -9.93 25.16
C VAL A 52 8.47 -10.71 24.36
N VAL A 53 9.54 -10.03 23.93
CA VAL A 53 10.58 -10.60 23.05
C VAL A 53 11.33 -11.73 23.76
N ASP A 54 11.56 -11.62 25.06
CA ASP A 54 12.25 -12.65 25.84
C ASP A 54 11.45 -13.96 25.92
N TYR A 55 10.16 -13.89 25.61
CA TYR A 55 9.20 -14.99 25.64
C TYR A 55 8.66 -15.32 24.24
N LEU A 56 9.35 -14.89 23.19
CA LEU A 56 9.04 -15.25 21.81
C LEU A 56 10.00 -16.32 21.31
N THR A 57 9.46 -17.43 20.81
CA THR A 57 10.24 -18.50 20.20
C THR A 57 9.76 -18.76 18.78
N THR A 58 10.60 -19.41 17.99
CA THR A 58 10.22 -19.91 16.66
C THR A 58 10.74 -21.32 16.48
N GLU A 59 9.83 -22.23 16.19
CA GLU A 59 10.10 -23.61 15.86
C GLU A 59 9.96 -23.80 14.36
N ILE A 60 11.07 -24.11 13.71
CA ILE A 60 11.13 -24.37 12.28
C ILE A 60 11.08 -25.89 12.07
N SER A 61 10.06 -26.37 11.36
CA SER A 61 9.92 -27.78 10.98
C SER A 61 10.17 -27.98 9.48
N THR A 62 10.72 -29.15 9.13
CA THR A 62 10.94 -29.56 7.74
C THR A 62 9.77 -30.36 7.16
N SER A 63 8.64 -30.45 7.88
CA SER A 63 7.45 -31.16 7.42
C SER A 63 6.95 -30.59 6.09
N ARG A 64 6.56 -31.49 5.20
CA ARG A 64 5.93 -31.19 3.90
C ARG A 64 4.46 -31.59 3.88
N GLN A 65 3.90 -31.88 5.05
CA GLN A 65 2.52 -32.34 5.16
C GLN A 65 1.56 -31.19 4.89
N LYS A 66 0.56 -31.46 4.04
CA LYS A 66 -0.47 -30.49 3.65
C LYS A 66 0.17 -29.18 3.16
N LYS A 67 -0.53 -28.06 3.29
CA LYS A 67 -0.03 -26.74 2.89
C LYS A 67 0.81 -26.04 3.97
N PHE A 68 1.58 -26.79 4.77
CA PHE A 68 2.33 -26.22 5.90
C PHE A 68 3.32 -25.13 5.50
N SER A 69 3.91 -25.22 4.30
CA SER A 69 4.82 -24.19 3.76
C SER A 69 4.18 -22.82 3.57
N LEU A 70 2.85 -22.74 3.58
CA LEU A 70 2.06 -21.53 3.35
C LEU A 70 1.40 -20.99 4.63
N VAL A 71 1.62 -21.62 5.78
CA VAL A 71 1.01 -21.20 7.05
C VAL A 71 2.08 -21.11 8.14
N THR A 72 1.88 -20.16 9.05
CA THR A 72 2.62 -20.08 10.31
C THR A 72 1.61 -20.17 11.43
N PHE A 73 1.76 -21.18 12.29
CA PHE A 73 0.94 -21.28 13.49
C PHE A 73 1.56 -20.42 14.59
N ILE A 74 0.71 -19.80 15.39
CA ILE A 74 1.14 -19.03 16.56
C ILE A 74 0.52 -19.72 17.76
N ASP A 75 1.33 -20.48 18.47
CA ASP A 75 0.95 -21.06 19.74
C ASP A 75 1.08 -20.00 20.84
N THR A 76 0.05 -19.90 21.67
CA THR A 76 -0.11 -18.82 22.66
C THR A 76 0.03 -19.39 24.07
N PRO A 77 0.50 -18.61 25.05
CA PRO A 77 0.56 -19.07 26.43
C PRO A 77 -0.85 -19.44 26.94
N GLY A 78 -0.91 -20.44 27.81
CA GLY A 78 -2.18 -20.86 28.40
C GLY A 78 -2.71 -19.78 29.34
N LEU A 79 -3.97 -19.35 29.12
CA LEU A 79 -4.58 -18.27 29.88
C LEU A 79 -5.20 -18.77 31.18
N VAL A 80 -4.65 -18.30 32.30
CA VAL A 80 -5.12 -18.66 33.65
C VAL A 80 -5.60 -17.42 34.42
N ASP A 81 -6.63 -17.62 35.25
CA ASP A 81 -7.07 -16.66 36.26
C ASP A 81 -6.31 -16.88 37.59
N GLY A 82 -6.33 -15.89 38.48
CA GLY A 82 -5.69 -15.94 39.81
C GLY A 82 -4.41 -15.10 39.91
N ASP A 83 -3.49 -15.50 40.80
CA ASP A 83 -2.26 -14.75 41.13
C ASP A 83 -1.15 -14.85 40.08
N MET A 84 -1.36 -15.62 39.01
CA MET A 84 -0.39 -15.78 37.93
C MET A 84 -0.22 -14.46 37.16
N LYS A 85 1.01 -13.95 37.17
CA LYS A 85 1.41 -12.73 36.47
C LYS A 85 2.32 -13.11 35.30
N TYR A 86 1.89 -12.75 34.09
CA TYR A 86 2.77 -12.80 32.93
C TYR A 86 3.84 -11.71 33.06
N PRO A 87 5.07 -11.98 32.59
CA PRO A 87 6.19 -11.04 32.67
C PRO A 87 6.07 -9.87 31.67
N TYR A 88 5.05 -9.87 30.83
CA TYR A 88 4.72 -8.86 29.81
C TYR A 88 3.20 -8.72 29.67
N ASP A 89 2.74 -7.74 28.89
CA ASP A 89 1.31 -7.59 28.60
C ASP A 89 0.83 -8.65 27.59
N VAL A 90 0.37 -9.78 28.13
CA VAL A 90 -0.18 -10.89 27.33
C VAL A 90 -1.44 -10.49 26.57
N ASN A 91 -2.24 -9.59 27.12
CA ASN A 91 -3.51 -9.19 26.53
C ASN A 91 -3.27 -8.31 25.30
N GLU A 92 -2.42 -7.29 25.44
CA GLU A 92 -2.03 -6.42 24.33
C GLU A 92 -1.37 -7.25 23.21
N THR A 93 -0.51 -8.20 23.58
CA THR A 93 0.17 -9.06 22.61
C THR A 93 -0.82 -9.92 21.83
N LEU A 94 -1.78 -10.58 22.51
CA LEU A 94 -2.80 -11.40 21.86
C LEU A 94 -3.72 -10.58 20.95
N LEU A 95 -4.11 -9.38 21.36
CA LEU A 95 -4.92 -8.49 20.53
C LEU A 95 -4.18 -8.04 19.27
N TRP A 96 -2.88 -7.77 19.39
CA TRP A 96 -2.05 -7.41 18.26
C TRP A 96 -1.85 -8.59 17.30
N LEU A 97 -1.57 -9.79 17.83
CA LEU A 97 -1.45 -11.01 17.02
C LEU A 97 -2.77 -11.36 16.31
N GLY A 98 -3.91 -11.19 16.99
CA GLY A 98 -5.24 -11.40 16.40
C GLY A 98 -5.53 -10.48 15.21
N GLN A 99 -4.96 -9.27 15.19
CA GLN A 99 -5.07 -8.39 14.03
C GLN A 99 -4.38 -8.97 12.79
N MET A 100 -3.22 -9.61 12.98
CA MET A 100 -2.43 -10.19 11.90
C MET A 100 -2.92 -11.55 11.43
N ALA A 101 -3.51 -12.34 12.34
CA ALA A 101 -3.95 -13.69 12.03
C ALA A 101 -5.07 -13.71 10.98
N ASP A 102 -5.06 -14.72 10.11
CA ASP A 102 -6.16 -15.01 9.17
C ASP A 102 -7.29 -15.80 9.85
N LEU A 103 -6.93 -16.70 10.78
CA LEU A 103 -7.84 -17.49 11.60
C LEU A 103 -7.41 -17.43 13.07
N ILE A 104 -8.38 -17.41 13.98
CA ILE A 104 -8.16 -17.43 15.43
C ILE A 104 -8.94 -18.61 16.01
N PHE A 105 -8.22 -19.59 16.55
CA PHE A 105 -8.83 -20.77 17.15
C PHE A 105 -8.93 -20.61 18.67
N VAL A 106 -10.14 -20.79 19.19
CA VAL A 106 -10.44 -20.78 20.62
C VAL A 106 -10.83 -22.19 21.04
N PHE A 107 -10.01 -22.79 21.89
CA PHE A 107 -10.21 -24.15 22.39
C PHE A 107 -10.79 -24.11 23.81
N PHE A 108 -11.93 -24.77 24.00
CA PHE A 108 -12.49 -25.06 25.31
C PHE A 108 -12.19 -26.52 25.68
N ASP A 109 -11.76 -26.74 26.92
CA ASP A 109 -11.47 -28.08 27.46
C ASP A 109 -12.61 -28.52 28.39
N PRO A 110 -13.24 -29.69 28.15
CA PRO A 110 -14.36 -30.19 28.95
C PRO A 110 -13.99 -30.62 30.38
N ILE A 111 -12.71 -30.88 30.66
CA ILE A 111 -12.22 -31.30 31.99
C ILE A 111 -11.65 -30.10 32.78
N GLY A 112 -11.14 -29.08 32.07
CA GLY A 112 -10.56 -27.89 32.69
C GLY A 112 -11.59 -26.84 33.13
N GLN A 113 -11.12 -25.79 33.82
CA GLN A 113 -11.88 -24.54 33.95
C GLN A 113 -11.94 -23.85 32.57
N ALA A 114 -12.83 -24.32 31.69
CA ALA A 114 -12.98 -23.82 30.32
C ALA A 114 -13.31 -22.32 30.25
N LEU A 115 -13.79 -21.74 31.34
CA LEU A 115 -14.49 -20.47 31.38
C LEU A 115 -13.77 -19.45 32.28
N CYS A 116 -12.46 -19.32 32.12
CA CYS A 116 -11.70 -18.32 32.87
C CYS A 116 -12.03 -16.90 32.35
N LYS A 117 -12.18 -15.95 33.27
CA LYS A 117 -12.58 -14.57 33.03
C LYS A 117 -11.62 -13.86 32.08
N ARG A 118 -10.31 -14.09 32.22
CA ARG A 118 -9.28 -13.51 31.33
C ARG A 118 -9.47 -13.98 29.89
N THR A 119 -9.63 -15.28 29.66
CA THR A 119 -9.89 -15.82 28.31
C THR A 119 -11.16 -15.23 27.72
N LEU A 120 -12.26 -15.24 28.47
CA LEU A 120 -13.53 -14.74 27.95
C LEU A 120 -13.49 -13.23 27.63
N ASN A 121 -12.77 -12.43 28.43
CA ASN A 121 -12.57 -11.00 28.13
C ASN A 121 -11.75 -10.79 26.85
N LEU A 122 -10.69 -11.58 26.64
CA LEU A 122 -9.87 -11.50 25.44
C LEU A 122 -10.63 -11.98 24.20
N VAL A 123 -11.35 -13.09 24.31
CA VAL A 123 -12.20 -13.63 23.26
C VAL A 123 -13.27 -12.60 22.87
N GLU A 124 -13.91 -11.93 23.83
CA GLU A 124 -14.87 -10.85 23.54
C GLU A 124 -14.21 -9.66 22.82
N ALA A 125 -13.03 -9.23 23.28
CA ALA A 125 -12.29 -8.14 22.66
C ALA A 125 -11.80 -8.47 21.24
N LEU A 126 -11.39 -9.71 20.99
CA LEU A 126 -11.03 -10.21 19.66
C LEU A 126 -12.26 -10.31 18.77
N ASN A 127 -13.36 -10.88 19.26
CA ASN A 127 -14.58 -11.06 18.50
C ASN A 127 -15.22 -9.73 18.08
N ALA A 128 -15.12 -8.70 18.93
CA ALA A 128 -15.59 -7.36 18.60
C ALA A 128 -14.92 -6.76 17.35
N LYS A 129 -13.70 -7.20 17.01
CA LYS A 129 -12.92 -6.69 15.86
C LYS A 129 -12.80 -7.70 14.71
N PHE A 130 -12.81 -8.99 15.01
CA PHE A 130 -12.36 -10.05 14.10
C PHE A 130 -13.33 -11.25 14.07
N VAL A 131 -14.63 -10.99 14.18
CA VAL A 131 -15.70 -12.02 14.27
C VAL A 131 -15.62 -13.09 13.18
N ASP A 132 -15.25 -12.71 11.96
CA ASP A 132 -15.14 -13.56 10.78
C ASP A 132 -13.97 -14.55 10.85
N LYS A 133 -12.95 -14.24 11.65
CA LYS A 133 -11.74 -15.05 11.83
C LYS A 133 -11.84 -16.04 12.98
N MET A 134 -12.77 -15.82 13.91
CA MET A 134 -12.90 -16.59 15.16
C MET A 134 -13.55 -17.95 14.90
N ARG A 135 -12.94 -19.03 15.41
CA ARG A 135 -13.53 -20.38 15.45
C ARG A 135 -13.43 -20.98 16.84
N PHE A 136 -14.51 -21.57 17.28
CA PHE A 136 -14.66 -22.12 18.62
C PHE A 136 -14.72 -23.64 18.55
N TYR A 137 -13.96 -24.31 19.39
CA TYR A 137 -13.89 -25.76 19.39
C TYR A 137 -13.99 -26.30 20.81
N LEU A 138 -14.76 -27.38 20.97
CA LEU A 138 -14.65 -28.23 22.16
C LEU A 138 -13.51 -29.23 21.91
N SER A 139 -12.34 -28.91 22.46
CA SER A 139 -11.14 -29.76 22.42
C SER A 139 -11.26 -30.95 23.39
N LYS A 140 -10.42 -31.97 23.23
CA LYS A 140 -10.42 -33.19 24.07
C LYS A 140 -11.81 -33.79 24.27
N ALA A 141 -12.65 -33.71 23.24
CA ALA A 141 -14.04 -34.16 23.32
C ALA A 141 -14.15 -35.67 23.62
N ASP A 142 -13.09 -36.43 23.35
CA ASP A 142 -12.96 -37.84 23.68
C ASP A 142 -12.78 -38.13 25.19
N GLU A 143 -12.52 -37.11 26.00
CA GLU A 143 -12.38 -37.22 27.46
C GLU A 143 -13.64 -36.77 28.22
N ALA A 144 -14.60 -36.15 27.52
CA ALA A 144 -15.81 -35.56 28.09
C ALA A 144 -16.96 -36.57 28.33
N GLY A 145 -16.63 -37.80 28.72
CA GLY A 145 -17.62 -38.82 29.07
C GLY A 145 -18.56 -39.22 27.93
N HIS A 146 -19.83 -39.47 28.26
CA HIS A 146 -20.86 -39.85 27.30
C HIS A 146 -21.41 -38.64 26.53
N GLU A 147 -22.15 -38.88 25.45
CA GLU A 147 -22.71 -37.81 24.61
C GLU A 147 -23.55 -36.80 25.40
N ALA A 148 -24.35 -37.28 26.35
CA ALA A 148 -25.15 -36.41 27.21
C ALA A 148 -24.28 -35.47 28.08
N ASP A 149 -23.12 -35.93 28.55
CA ASP A 149 -22.22 -35.12 29.37
C ASP A 149 -21.52 -34.07 28.51
N ARG A 150 -21.10 -34.44 27.29
CA ARG A 150 -20.56 -33.51 26.29
C ARG A 150 -21.55 -32.41 25.95
N GLN A 151 -22.81 -32.78 25.70
CA GLN A 151 -23.87 -31.82 25.39
C GLN A 151 -24.11 -30.86 26.56
N LYS A 152 -24.07 -31.33 27.82
CA LYS A 152 -24.16 -30.46 29.00
C LYS A 152 -23.01 -29.47 29.09
N VAL A 153 -21.78 -29.94 28.90
CA VAL A 153 -20.58 -29.07 28.93
C VAL A 153 -20.63 -28.03 27.81
N MET A 154 -20.97 -28.45 26.59
CA MET A 154 -21.17 -27.56 25.46
C MET A 154 -22.25 -26.52 25.77
N MET A 155 -23.41 -26.94 26.28
CA MET A 155 -24.49 -26.03 26.68
C MET A 155 -24.04 -25.01 27.73
N GLN A 156 -23.26 -25.43 28.74
CA GLN A 156 -22.71 -24.53 29.75
C GLN A 156 -21.78 -23.48 29.14
N ILE A 157 -20.87 -23.90 28.25
CA ILE A 157 -19.96 -22.99 27.55
C ILE A 157 -20.75 -21.98 26.71
N VAL A 158 -21.71 -22.47 25.92
CA VAL A 158 -22.55 -21.61 25.07
C VAL A 158 -23.34 -20.60 25.92
N GLN A 159 -23.91 -21.03 27.05
CA GLN A 159 -24.62 -20.14 27.96
C GLN A 159 -23.70 -19.04 28.52
N GLU A 160 -22.47 -19.36 28.94
CA GLU A 160 -21.52 -18.36 29.40
C GLU A 160 -21.08 -17.39 28.29
N LEU A 161 -20.90 -17.88 27.06
CA LEU A 161 -20.61 -17.03 25.91
C LEU A 161 -21.80 -16.10 25.59
N CYS A 162 -23.03 -16.61 25.63
CA CYS A 162 -24.24 -15.83 25.37
C CYS A 162 -24.52 -14.77 26.45
N LYS A 163 -23.99 -14.90 27.68
CA LYS A 163 -24.06 -13.83 28.70
C LYS A 163 -23.27 -12.58 28.29
N ARG A 164 -22.34 -12.70 27.34
CA ARG A 164 -21.54 -11.58 26.82
C ARG A 164 -22.18 -11.04 25.55
N PRO A 165 -22.61 -9.76 25.53
CA PRO A 165 -23.27 -9.17 24.36
C PRO A 165 -22.47 -9.31 23.07
N GLY A 166 -21.13 -9.27 23.16
CA GLY A 166 -20.24 -9.39 22.01
C GLY A 166 -20.09 -10.81 21.45
N LEU A 167 -20.52 -11.86 22.18
CA LEU A 167 -20.31 -13.27 21.80
C LEU A 167 -21.63 -14.02 21.56
N ASN A 168 -22.77 -13.36 21.72
CA ASN A 168 -24.10 -13.94 21.62
C ASN A 168 -24.43 -14.59 20.26
N ARG A 169 -23.74 -14.22 19.19
CA ARG A 169 -23.91 -14.79 17.83
C ARG A 169 -22.92 -15.90 17.50
N CYS A 170 -21.88 -16.05 18.31
CA CYS A 170 -20.69 -16.85 17.98
C CYS A 170 -20.69 -18.25 18.63
N GLY A 171 -21.51 -18.46 19.66
CA GLY A 171 -21.51 -19.71 20.45
C GLY A 171 -22.35 -20.86 19.87
N PHE A 172 -23.06 -20.68 18.75
CA PHE A 172 -23.98 -21.72 18.26
C PHE A 172 -23.31 -22.83 17.46
N ASP A 173 -22.12 -22.58 16.92
CA ASP A 173 -21.34 -23.55 16.17
C ASP A 173 -20.03 -23.83 16.90
N MET A 174 -20.02 -24.91 17.69
CA MET A 174 -18.84 -25.37 18.45
C MET A 174 -18.55 -26.84 18.15
N PRO A 175 -17.87 -27.13 17.03
CA PRO A 175 -17.47 -28.48 16.66
C PRO A 175 -16.57 -29.14 17.71
N THR A 176 -16.67 -30.47 17.77
CA THR A 176 -15.88 -31.30 18.68
C THR A 176 -14.62 -31.79 18.00
N ILE A 177 -13.48 -31.61 18.66
CA ILE A 177 -12.18 -32.05 18.14
C ILE A 177 -11.38 -32.77 19.21
N TYR A 178 -10.57 -33.73 18.78
CA TYR A 178 -9.53 -34.36 19.60
C TYR A 178 -8.41 -34.89 18.73
N ILE A 179 -7.25 -35.16 19.32
CA ILE A 179 -6.14 -35.81 18.62
C ILE A 179 -6.41 -37.32 18.66
N PRO A 180 -6.59 -38.01 17.50
CA PRO A 180 -6.85 -39.43 17.48
C PRO A 180 -5.74 -40.24 18.16
N ASN A 181 -6.13 -41.22 18.98
CA ASN A 181 -5.20 -42.17 19.60
C ASN A 181 -5.61 -43.59 19.18
N ALA A 182 -4.73 -44.28 18.46
CA ALA A 182 -4.99 -45.64 17.97
C ALA A 182 -5.31 -46.64 19.10
N ASN A 183 -4.84 -46.37 20.33
CA ASN A 183 -5.03 -47.23 21.49
C ASN A 183 -6.35 -46.97 22.24
N LYS A 184 -7.11 -45.94 21.86
CA LYS A 184 -8.35 -45.55 22.53
C LYS A 184 -9.51 -45.57 21.53
N ALA A 185 -10.43 -46.50 21.69
CA ALA A 185 -11.67 -46.50 20.93
C ALA A 185 -12.58 -45.35 21.41
N VAL A 186 -12.81 -44.38 20.54
CA VAL A 186 -13.62 -43.19 20.85
C VAL A 186 -14.89 -43.21 20.00
N ARG A 187 -16.06 -43.04 20.65
CA ARG A 187 -17.37 -42.94 19.97
C ARG A 187 -17.77 -41.50 19.63
N CYS A 188 -17.00 -40.51 20.08
CA CYS A 188 -17.21 -39.11 19.74
C CYS A 188 -16.80 -38.87 18.28
N MET A 189 -17.67 -38.20 17.52
CA MET A 189 -17.31 -37.68 16.20
C MET A 189 -16.14 -36.71 16.37
N ASN A 190 -15.11 -36.87 15.53
CA ASN A 190 -13.99 -35.94 15.46
C ASN A 190 -14.16 -35.08 14.21
N GLN A 191 -14.08 -33.77 14.35
CA GLN A 191 -14.18 -32.83 13.23
C GLN A 191 -12.84 -32.15 12.95
N ILE A 192 -11.73 -32.71 13.44
CA ILE A 192 -10.40 -32.13 13.26
C ILE A 192 -9.99 -32.06 11.78
N GLU A 193 -10.52 -32.94 10.93
CA GLU A 193 -10.34 -32.89 9.47
C GLU A 193 -11.00 -31.66 8.85
N GLU A 194 -12.15 -31.23 9.37
CA GLU A 194 -12.82 -30.00 8.90
C GLU A 194 -11.99 -28.76 9.25
N VAL A 195 -11.29 -28.77 10.39
CA VAL A 195 -10.32 -27.71 10.75
C VAL A 195 -9.18 -27.66 9.73
N CYS A 196 -8.65 -28.81 9.31
CA CYS A 196 -7.62 -28.85 8.26
C CYS A 196 -8.14 -28.26 6.93
N LYS A 197 -9.36 -28.64 6.51
CA LYS A 197 -9.99 -28.10 5.29
C LYS A 197 -10.21 -26.60 5.38
N GLU A 198 -10.60 -26.09 6.55
CA GLU A 198 -10.78 -24.66 6.77
C GLU A 198 -9.46 -23.88 6.65
N ILE A 199 -8.38 -24.40 7.22
CA ILE A 199 -7.03 -23.81 7.07
C ILE A 199 -6.67 -23.76 5.57
N GLU A 200 -6.84 -24.86 4.84
CA GLU A 200 -6.49 -24.93 3.42
C GLU A 200 -7.37 -24.06 2.52
N LYS A 201 -8.66 -23.94 2.85
CA LYS A 201 -9.58 -23.02 2.19
C LYS A 201 -9.12 -21.58 2.40
N THR A 202 -8.75 -21.22 3.63
CA THR A 202 -8.28 -19.88 3.97
C THR A 202 -6.97 -19.56 3.26
N ILE A 203 -6.01 -20.49 3.23
CA ILE A 203 -4.78 -20.35 2.43
C ILE A 203 -5.10 -20.05 0.97
N SER A 204 -6.02 -20.83 0.38
CA SER A 204 -6.39 -20.67 -1.04
C SER A 204 -7.01 -19.30 -1.31
N GLN A 205 -7.91 -18.85 -0.43
CA GLN A 205 -8.55 -17.54 -0.53
C GLN A 205 -7.53 -16.40 -0.34
N THR A 206 -6.68 -16.48 0.68
CA THR A 206 -5.66 -15.45 0.96
C THR A 206 -4.64 -15.33 -0.17
N VAL A 207 -4.18 -16.45 -0.75
CA VAL A 207 -3.27 -16.44 -1.90
C VAL A 207 -3.94 -15.79 -3.12
N GLN A 208 -5.17 -16.18 -3.44
CA GLN A 208 -5.90 -15.61 -4.57
C GLN A 208 -6.15 -14.11 -4.38
N ASN A 209 -6.65 -13.70 -3.21
CA ASN A 209 -6.92 -12.31 -2.88
C ASN A 209 -5.64 -11.47 -2.97
N THR A 210 -4.54 -11.94 -2.37
CA THR A 210 -3.25 -11.22 -2.38
C THR A 210 -2.71 -11.03 -3.79
N LEU A 211 -2.76 -12.07 -4.64
CA LEU A 211 -2.29 -11.96 -6.02
C LEU A 211 -3.20 -11.10 -6.90
N ASN A 212 -4.50 -11.05 -6.61
CA ASN A 212 -5.44 -10.17 -7.29
C ASN A 212 -5.26 -8.71 -6.87
N THR A 213 -5.11 -8.44 -5.58
CA THR A 213 -4.79 -7.10 -5.06
C THR A 213 -3.47 -6.61 -5.63
N LEU A 214 -2.43 -7.46 -5.69
CA LEU A 214 -1.16 -7.10 -6.30
C LEU A 214 -1.31 -6.66 -7.77
N GLU A 215 -2.13 -7.37 -8.55
CA GLU A 215 -2.39 -6.99 -9.95
C GLU A 215 -3.11 -5.66 -10.05
N HIS A 216 -4.19 -5.50 -9.27
CA HIS A 216 -4.97 -4.28 -9.24
C HIS A 216 -4.10 -3.06 -8.85
N ASP A 217 -3.29 -3.19 -7.80
CA ASP A 217 -2.39 -2.13 -7.34
C ASP A 217 -1.34 -1.80 -8.41
N CYS A 218 -0.80 -2.81 -9.10
CA CYS A 218 0.12 -2.58 -10.22
C CYS A 218 -0.52 -1.81 -11.36
N GLU A 219 -1.78 -2.11 -11.69
CA GLU A 219 -2.53 -1.41 -12.73
C GLU A 219 -2.85 0.03 -12.35
N LEU A 220 -3.28 0.26 -11.11
CA LEU A 220 -3.51 1.60 -10.58
C LEU A 220 -2.23 2.44 -10.64
N LEU A 221 -1.10 1.90 -10.16
CA LEU A 221 0.18 2.60 -10.17
C LEU A 221 0.70 2.83 -11.60
N ALA A 222 0.55 1.87 -12.51
CA ALA A 222 0.93 2.03 -13.91
C ALA A 222 0.08 3.11 -14.59
N ASN A 223 -1.23 3.09 -14.40
CA ASN A 223 -2.15 4.09 -14.96
C ASN A 223 -1.85 5.49 -14.43
N GLU A 224 -1.64 5.64 -13.11
CA GLU A 224 -1.27 6.92 -12.49
C GLU A 224 0.08 7.44 -13.03
N ALA A 225 1.09 6.56 -13.18
CA ALA A 225 2.36 6.95 -13.77
C ALA A 225 2.19 7.42 -15.22
N GLN A 226 1.40 6.70 -16.02
CA GLN A 226 1.13 7.03 -17.41
C GLN A 226 0.34 8.35 -17.54
N GLN A 227 -0.65 8.59 -16.68
CA GLN A 227 -1.42 9.83 -16.64
C GLN A 227 -0.53 11.04 -16.29
N ARG A 228 0.40 10.90 -15.34
CA ARG A 228 1.36 11.97 -15.01
C ARG A 228 2.31 12.26 -16.17
N ILE A 229 2.76 11.24 -16.90
CA ILE A 229 3.62 11.41 -18.07
C ILE A 229 2.85 12.10 -19.21
N SER A 230 1.59 11.71 -19.47
CA SER A 230 0.77 12.33 -20.51
C SER A 230 0.42 13.78 -20.18
N ALA A 231 0.07 14.08 -18.93
CA ALA A 231 -0.16 15.44 -18.45
C ALA A 231 1.09 16.33 -18.56
N ASP A 232 2.29 15.80 -18.27
CA ASP A 232 3.55 16.52 -18.50
C ASP A 232 3.79 16.80 -19.99
N ASN A 233 3.57 15.81 -20.86
CA ASN A 233 3.70 16.01 -22.31
C ASN A 233 2.76 17.09 -22.84
N GLN A 234 1.51 17.07 -22.39
CA GLN A 234 0.52 18.09 -22.74
C GLN A 234 0.95 19.47 -22.24
N SER A 235 1.34 19.57 -20.96
CA SER A 235 1.79 20.83 -20.36
C SER A 235 3.04 21.39 -21.07
N ARG A 236 3.98 20.54 -21.49
CA ARG A 236 5.14 20.95 -22.29
C ARG A 236 4.75 21.47 -23.67
N SER A 237 3.85 20.78 -24.36
CA SER A 237 3.34 21.21 -25.67
C SER A 237 2.62 22.55 -25.58
N GLU A 238 1.76 22.71 -24.57
CA GLU A 238 1.07 23.97 -24.30
C GLU A 238 2.03 25.09 -23.90
N ASN A 239 3.04 24.80 -23.08
CA ASN A 239 4.08 25.76 -22.72
C ASN A 239 4.90 26.19 -23.93
N PHE A 240 5.21 25.28 -24.85
CA PHE A 240 5.93 25.60 -26.08
C PHE A 240 5.10 26.52 -26.98
N SER A 241 3.82 26.20 -27.20
CA SER A 241 2.89 27.03 -27.97
C SER A 241 2.69 28.42 -27.33
N THR A 242 2.47 28.44 -26.01
CA THR A 242 2.29 29.66 -25.22
C THR A 242 3.55 30.53 -25.23
N GLY A 243 4.73 29.92 -25.08
CA GLY A 243 6.02 30.60 -25.16
C GLY A 243 6.27 31.21 -26.54
N GLY A 244 5.96 30.48 -27.62
CA GLY A 244 6.05 30.99 -28.99
C GLY A 244 5.11 32.19 -29.24
N ARG A 245 3.85 32.09 -28.81
CA ARG A 245 2.88 33.20 -28.91
C ARG A 245 3.32 34.41 -28.08
N GLY A 246 3.79 34.19 -26.86
CA GLY A 246 4.33 35.23 -25.98
C GLY A 246 5.56 35.92 -26.59
N LEU A 247 6.47 35.16 -27.19
CA LEU A 247 7.64 35.69 -27.89
C LEU A 247 7.25 36.55 -29.09
N CYS A 248 6.34 36.08 -29.95
CA CYS A 248 5.86 36.85 -31.10
C CYS A 248 5.21 38.18 -30.66
N LEU A 249 4.30 38.14 -29.68
CA LEU A 249 3.65 39.33 -29.15
C LEU A 249 4.65 40.28 -28.48
N GLY A 250 5.64 39.74 -27.77
CA GLY A 250 6.73 40.51 -27.17
C GLY A 250 7.60 41.22 -28.20
N LEU A 251 7.96 40.54 -29.29
CA LEU A 251 8.71 41.12 -30.41
C LEU A 251 7.92 42.23 -31.10
N PHE A 252 6.64 42.02 -31.41
CA PHE A 252 5.78 43.08 -31.96
C PHE A 252 5.66 44.27 -31.01
N GLY A 253 5.52 44.01 -29.71
CA GLY A 253 5.48 45.05 -28.68
C GLY A 253 6.78 45.86 -28.59
N LEU A 254 7.94 45.28 -28.87
CA LEU A 254 9.24 45.98 -28.81
C LEU A 254 9.64 46.68 -30.12
N VAL A 255 9.33 46.09 -31.28
CA VAL A 255 9.75 46.62 -32.59
C VAL A 255 9.06 47.95 -32.90
N VAL A 256 7.78 48.11 -32.55
CA VAL A 256 7.03 49.35 -32.84
C VAL A 256 7.61 50.58 -32.13
N PRO A 257 7.87 50.58 -30.81
CA PRO A 257 8.55 51.68 -30.13
C PRO A 257 9.96 51.95 -30.65
N LEU A 258 10.72 50.89 -30.98
CA LEU A 258 12.08 51.05 -31.50
C LEU A 258 12.07 51.74 -32.87
N LEU A 259 11.15 51.37 -33.76
CA LEU A 259 10.97 52.04 -35.06
C LEU A 259 10.51 53.49 -34.90
N LEU A 260 9.63 53.79 -33.93
CA LEU A 260 9.21 55.16 -33.63
C LEU A 260 10.38 56.01 -33.09
N MET A 261 11.16 55.47 -32.15
CA MET A 261 12.35 56.15 -31.61
C MET A 261 13.42 56.36 -32.68
N LEU A 262 13.63 55.36 -33.54
CA LEU A 262 14.53 55.46 -34.70
C LEU A 262 14.06 56.57 -35.64
N ASN A 263 12.77 56.61 -35.97
CA ASN A 263 12.22 57.66 -36.84
C ASN A 263 12.38 59.07 -36.23
N LEU A 264 12.13 59.23 -34.93
CA LEU A 264 12.36 60.50 -34.23
C LEU A 264 13.84 60.91 -34.24
N ALA A 265 14.75 59.96 -34.00
CA ALA A 265 16.19 60.21 -34.02
C ALA A 265 16.69 60.63 -35.41
N LEU A 266 16.25 59.92 -36.46
CA LEU A 266 16.56 60.24 -37.85
C LEU A 266 16.05 61.64 -38.23
N ARG A 267 14.82 62.00 -37.84
CA ARG A 267 14.26 63.34 -38.09
C ARG A 267 14.99 64.47 -37.37
N SER A 268 15.52 64.20 -36.17
CA SER A 268 16.29 65.18 -35.40
C SER A 268 17.71 65.41 -35.95
N THR A 269 18.17 64.55 -36.85
CA THR A 269 19.54 64.57 -37.38
C THR A 269 19.53 65.04 -38.83
N SER A 270 20.39 66.01 -39.18
CA SER A 270 20.53 66.46 -40.58
C SER A 270 21.08 65.34 -41.48
N GLU A 271 20.51 65.16 -42.67
CA GLU A 271 20.91 64.10 -43.63
C GLU A 271 22.43 64.05 -43.87
N ALA A 272 23.10 65.21 -44.04
CA ALA A 272 24.54 65.29 -44.24
C ALA A 272 25.39 64.65 -43.10
N ARG A 273 24.89 64.69 -41.86
CA ARG A 273 25.52 64.04 -40.70
C ARG A 273 25.25 62.53 -40.67
N LEU A 274 24.10 62.11 -41.19
CA LEU A 274 23.72 60.70 -41.24
C LEU A 274 24.58 59.92 -42.24
N TYR A 275 24.73 60.48 -43.45
CA TYR A 275 25.55 59.90 -44.51
C TYR A 275 27.05 59.89 -44.17
N SER A 276 27.54 60.85 -43.37
CA SER A 276 28.94 60.90 -42.95
C SER A 276 29.29 59.98 -41.78
N LEU A 277 28.35 59.67 -40.89
CA LEU A 277 28.57 58.78 -39.74
C LEU A 277 28.35 57.30 -40.05
N LEU A 278 27.30 56.96 -40.80
CA LEU A 278 26.95 55.56 -41.07
C LEU A 278 27.44 55.08 -42.44
N GLY A 279 27.66 55.98 -43.40
CA GLY A 279 27.91 55.60 -44.80
C GLY A 279 26.62 55.34 -45.57
N ALA A 280 26.68 55.51 -46.89
CA ALA A 280 25.50 55.55 -47.77
C ALA A 280 24.64 54.28 -47.70
N GLY A 281 25.26 53.09 -47.78
CA GLY A 281 24.51 51.83 -47.83
C GLY A 281 23.68 51.53 -46.57
N THR A 282 24.15 51.89 -45.38
CA THR A 282 23.42 51.70 -44.12
C THR A 282 22.44 52.82 -43.81
N ALA A 283 22.73 54.06 -44.25
CA ALA A 283 21.80 55.17 -44.15
C ALA A 283 20.53 54.90 -44.98
N ASP A 284 20.70 54.43 -46.23
CA ASP A 284 19.59 54.07 -47.12
C ASP A 284 18.74 52.93 -46.54
N LEU A 285 19.39 51.95 -45.90
CA LEU A 285 18.71 50.80 -45.30
C LEU A 285 17.88 51.21 -44.06
N LEU A 286 18.38 52.14 -43.25
CA LEU A 286 17.63 52.70 -42.11
C LEU A 286 16.44 53.54 -42.56
N LEU A 287 16.62 54.37 -43.59
CA LEU A 287 15.56 55.17 -44.21
C LEU A 287 14.45 54.27 -44.78
N LEU A 288 14.81 53.15 -45.41
CA LEU A 288 13.86 52.16 -45.94
C LEU A 288 12.96 51.57 -44.84
N PHE A 289 13.51 51.28 -43.66
CA PHE A 289 12.72 50.74 -42.53
C PHE A 289 11.77 51.78 -41.91
N THR A 290 12.08 53.08 -42.03
CA THR A 290 11.23 54.16 -41.51
C THR A 290 10.26 54.75 -42.53
N LEU A 291 10.43 54.45 -43.83
CA LEU A 291 9.61 54.95 -44.93
C LEU A 291 8.08 54.76 -44.72
N PRO A 292 7.58 53.61 -44.25
CA PRO A 292 6.13 53.43 -44.03
C PRO A 292 5.58 54.35 -42.95
N LEU A 293 6.36 54.63 -41.90
CA LEU A 293 6.00 55.59 -40.85
C LEU A 293 5.96 57.01 -41.39
N GLU A 294 6.89 57.36 -42.28
CA GLU A 294 6.94 58.67 -42.90
C GLU A 294 5.74 58.91 -43.83
N LEU A 295 5.40 57.94 -44.67
CA LEU A 295 4.20 57.96 -45.52
C LEU A 295 2.93 58.21 -44.70
N VAL A 296 2.74 57.48 -43.60
CA VAL A 296 1.58 57.65 -42.72
C VAL A 296 1.60 59.01 -42.04
N SER A 297 2.76 59.46 -41.55
CA SER A 297 2.89 60.77 -40.92
C SER A 297 2.66 61.94 -41.89
N GLY A 298 2.96 61.76 -43.19
CA GLY A 298 2.77 62.76 -44.23
C GLY A 298 1.30 63.00 -44.57
N ILE A 299 0.44 62.01 -44.36
CA ILE A 299 -1.02 62.09 -44.54
C ILE A 299 -1.69 62.79 -43.35
N LEU A 300 -1.06 62.78 -42.17
CA LEU A 300 -1.60 63.32 -40.93
C LEU A 300 -1.25 64.82 -40.73
N PRO A 301 -2.23 65.66 -40.33
CA PRO A 301 -1.97 67.05 -39.93
C PRO A 301 -0.96 67.14 -38.78
N GLU A 302 -0.08 68.15 -38.82
CA GLU A 302 0.96 68.43 -37.81
C GLU A 302 0.42 68.41 -36.36
N SER A 303 -0.81 68.91 -36.14
CA SER A 303 -1.44 68.99 -34.81
C SER A 303 -1.79 67.63 -34.18
N ILE A 304 -1.93 66.57 -34.99
CA ILE A 304 -2.41 65.25 -34.53
C ILE A 304 -1.26 64.23 -34.45
N ARG A 305 -0.10 64.51 -35.05
CA ARG A 305 1.04 63.58 -35.14
C ARG A 305 1.54 63.10 -33.78
N PHE A 306 1.64 63.99 -32.79
CA PHE A 306 2.07 63.61 -31.43
C PHE A 306 1.07 62.66 -30.75
N ALA A 307 -0.22 62.92 -30.90
CA ALA A 307 -1.28 62.04 -30.38
C ALA A 307 -1.23 60.66 -31.05
N PHE A 308 -0.95 60.59 -32.35
CA PHE A 308 -0.81 59.33 -33.08
C PHE A 308 0.37 58.48 -32.56
N VAL A 309 1.53 59.09 -32.31
CA VAL A 309 2.70 58.39 -31.73
C VAL A 309 2.38 57.86 -30.32
N LEU A 310 1.72 58.67 -29.48
CA LEU A 310 1.26 58.24 -28.15
C LEU A 310 0.30 57.04 -28.19
N VAL A 311 -0.62 57.02 -29.16
CA VAL A 311 -1.54 55.89 -29.36
C VAL A 311 -0.77 54.63 -29.76
N LEU A 312 0.18 54.72 -30.70
CA LEU A 312 1.01 53.56 -31.10
C LEU A 312 1.86 53.04 -29.94
N PHE A 313 2.42 53.92 -29.11
CA PHE A 313 3.16 53.53 -27.91
C PHE A 313 2.26 52.83 -26.89
N SER A 314 1.04 53.33 -26.73
CA SER A 314 0.02 52.70 -25.86
C SER A 314 -0.39 51.32 -26.35
N ILE A 315 -0.58 51.15 -27.67
CA ILE A 315 -0.88 49.85 -28.29
C ILE A 315 0.28 48.86 -28.09
N SER A 316 1.52 49.31 -28.29
CA SER A 316 2.72 48.50 -28.01
C SER A 316 2.78 48.08 -26.53
N ALA A 317 2.51 48.99 -25.59
CA ALA A 317 2.48 48.68 -24.17
C ALA A 317 1.40 47.65 -23.82
N VAL A 318 0.23 47.72 -24.48
CA VAL A 318 -0.83 46.72 -24.36
C VAL A 318 -0.36 45.35 -24.89
N PHE A 319 0.32 45.30 -26.04
CA PHE A 319 0.88 44.05 -26.56
C PHE A 319 1.91 43.43 -25.60
N LEU A 320 2.79 44.22 -24.99
CA LEU A 320 3.74 43.74 -23.98
C LEU A 320 3.04 43.22 -22.72
N LEU A 321 1.95 43.89 -22.30
CA LEU A 321 1.16 43.47 -21.15
C LEU A 321 0.44 42.14 -21.44
N ILE A 322 -0.16 41.98 -22.62
CA ILE A 322 -0.78 40.73 -23.07
C ILE A 322 0.28 39.62 -23.18
N ALA A 323 1.46 39.91 -23.75
CA ALA A 323 2.56 38.95 -23.85
C ALA A 323 2.97 38.43 -22.46
N LYS A 324 3.07 39.33 -21.47
CA LYS A 324 3.38 38.97 -20.08
C LYS A 324 2.29 38.14 -19.42
N LEU A 325 1.02 38.46 -19.67
CA LEU A 325 -0.12 37.70 -19.13
C LEU A 325 -0.24 36.30 -19.75
N HIS A 326 0.02 36.18 -21.05
CA HIS A 326 0.01 34.90 -21.74
C HIS A 326 1.22 34.03 -21.43
N SER A 327 2.37 34.59 -21.04
CA SER A 327 3.60 33.81 -20.74
C SER A 327 3.58 33.03 -19.42
N ARG A 328 2.39 32.70 -18.87
CA ARG A 328 2.27 31.86 -17.67
C ARG A 328 2.43 30.40 -18.03
N PHE A 329 3.61 29.84 -17.75
CA PHE A 329 3.90 28.43 -17.97
C PHE A 329 3.29 27.53 -16.90
N LYS A 330 2.72 26.40 -17.33
CA LYS A 330 2.29 25.33 -16.43
C LYS A 330 3.51 24.60 -15.85
N PRO A 331 3.43 24.10 -14.61
CA PRO A 331 4.50 23.29 -14.04
C PRO A 331 4.69 22.02 -14.87
N THR A 332 5.95 21.62 -15.09
CA THR A 332 6.32 20.40 -15.83
C THR A 332 7.27 19.55 -15.00
N LEU A 333 7.30 18.25 -15.29
CA LEU A 333 8.18 17.31 -14.61
C LEU A 333 9.64 17.52 -15.04
N THR A 334 10.53 17.37 -14.07
CA THR A 334 11.97 17.29 -14.35
C THR A 334 12.29 16.03 -15.15
N LYS A 335 13.41 16.05 -15.91
CA LYS A 335 13.87 14.88 -16.68
C LYS A 335 14.08 13.65 -15.80
N LYS A 336 14.56 13.86 -14.57
CA LYS A 336 14.78 12.80 -13.57
C LYS A 336 13.45 12.19 -13.10
N GLN A 337 12.47 13.02 -12.74
CA GLN A 337 11.14 12.54 -12.31
C GLN A 337 10.43 11.77 -13.42
N LYS A 338 10.45 12.30 -14.66
CA LYS A 338 9.85 11.63 -15.81
C LYS A 338 10.48 10.26 -16.07
N ARG A 339 11.81 10.18 -16.04
CA ARG A 339 12.55 8.92 -16.19
C ARG A 339 12.19 7.92 -15.09
N ALA A 340 12.12 8.36 -13.83
CA ALA A 340 11.72 7.50 -12.71
C ALA A 340 10.30 6.94 -12.87
N LEU A 341 9.34 7.74 -13.34
CA LEU A 341 7.98 7.29 -13.63
C LEU A 341 7.95 6.27 -14.78
N GLN A 342 8.73 6.50 -15.84
CA GLN A 342 8.86 5.56 -16.95
C GLN A 342 9.47 4.22 -16.50
N GLU A 343 10.54 4.27 -15.72
CA GLU A 343 11.18 3.07 -15.15
C GLU A 343 10.21 2.32 -14.23
N THR A 344 9.44 3.03 -13.41
CA THR A 344 8.40 2.44 -12.54
C THR A 344 7.33 1.74 -13.36
N HIS A 345 6.78 2.41 -14.38
CA HIS A 345 5.78 1.82 -15.27
C HIS A 345 6.32 0.57 -15.98
N SER A 346 7.54 0.63 -16.52
CA SER A 346 8.20 -0.50 -17.18
C SER A 346 8.43 -1.66 -16.21
N TYR A 347 8.85 -1.39 -14.98
CA TYR A 347 9.04 -2.42 -13.96
C TYR A 347 7.73 -3.11 -13.58
N LEU A 348 6.67 -2.35 -13.33
CA LEU A 348 5.34 -2.89 -13.02
C LEU A 348 4.81 -3.78 -14.15
N THR A 349 4.90 -3.30 -15.39
CA THR A 349 4.35 -4.00 -16.57
C THR A 349 5.17 -5.22 -16.96
N ASN A 350 6.50 -5.08 -17.02
CA ASN A 350 7.37 -6.10 -17.61
C ASN A 350 7.91 -7.11 -16.59
N PHE A 351 7.94 -6.76 -15.31
CA PHE A 351 8.50 -7.65 -14.28
C PHE A 351 7.44 -8.14 -13.29
N VAL A 352 6.66 -7.24 -12.70
CA VAL A 352 5.73 -7.63 -11.62
C VAL A 352 4.57 -8.45 -12.16
N LYS A 353 3.93 -8.04 -13.26
CA LYS A 353 2.83 -8.80 -13.88
C LYS A 353 3.24 -10.24 -14.29
N PRO A 354 4.36 -10.47 -15.01
CA PRO A 354 4.80 -11.83 -15.31
C PRO A 354 5.18 -12.63 -14.05
N LYS A 355 5.80 -11.97 -13.06
CA LYS A 355 6.16 -12.62 -11.80
C LYS A 355 4.92 -13.13 -11.04
N LYS A 356 3.80 -12.39 -11.05
CA LYS A 356 2.52 -12.88 -10.50
C LYS A 356 2.10 -14.19 -11.15
N GLN A 357 2.09 -14.24 -12.49
CA GLN A 357 1.68 -15.46 -13.21
C GLN A 357 2.53 -16.66 -12.82
N ARG A 358 3.85 -16.45 -12.70
CA ARG A 358 4.77 -17.49 -12.23
C ARG A 358 4.47 -17.93 -10.80
N LEU A 359 4.26 -16.99 -9.87
CA LEU A 359 3.93 -17.31 -8.47
C LEU A 359 2.62 -18.09 -8.36
N TYR A 360 1.61 -17.73 -9.17
CA TYR A 360 0.35 -18.45 -9.21
C TYR A 360 0.52 -19.88 -9.75
N GLN A 361 1.32 -20.05 -10.82
CA GLN A 361 1.66 -21.37 -11.34
C GLN A 361 2.46 -22.21 -10.33
N GLU A 362 3.41 -21.61 -9.61
CA GLU A 362 4.16 -22.29 -8.55
C GLU A 362 3.23 -22.74 -7.41
N TYR A 363 2.29 -21.89 -6.99
CA TYR A 363 1.27 -22.26 -6.01
C TYR A 363 0.37 -23.41 -6.49
N LEU A 364 -0.12 -23.34 -7.73
CA LEU A 364 -0.94 -24.42 -8.30
C LEU A 364 -0.15 -25.72 -8.41
N ARG A 365 1.11 -25.66 -8.83
CA ARG A 365 1.99 -26.83 -8.91
C ARG A 365 2.22 -27.47 -7.55
N GLN A 366 2.47 -26.67 -6.51
CA GLN A 366 2.59 -27.18 -5.14
C GLN A 366 1.26 -27.80 -4.68
N SER A 367 0.14 -27.15 -4.97
CA SER A 367 -1.18 -27.65 -4.59
C SER A 367 -1.58 -28.95 -5.30
N VAL A 368 -1.07 -29.22 -6.51
CA VAL A 368 -1.35 -30.44 -7.29
C VAL A 368 -0.33 -31.55 -7.00
N ALA A 369 0.95 -31.21 -6.84
CA ALA A 369 2.00 -32.20 -6.56
C ALA A 369 1.81 -32.92 -5.21
N ASP A 370 1.12 -32.28 -4.25
CA ASP A 370 0.76 -32.89 -2.97
C ASP A 370 -0.44 -33.87 -3.05
N TYR A 371 -1.14 -33.94 -4.19
CA TYR A 371 -2.22 -34.93 -4.44
C TYR A 371 -1.74 -36.20 -5.16
N ASP A 372 -0.54 -36.17 -5.78
CA ASP A 372 -0.01 -37.26 -6.63
C ASP A 372 1.12 -38.08 -5.98
N LEU A 373 1.32 -37.99 -4.65
CA LEU A 373 2.32 -38.76 -3.90
C LEU A 373 1.72 -39.59 -2.76
#